data_AF-A0A661C074-F1
#
_entry.id   AF-A0A661C074-F1
#
_cell.length_a   1.000
_cell.length_b   1.000
_cell.length_c   1.000
_cell.angle_alpha   90.00
_cell.angle_beta   90.00
_cell.angle_gamma   90.00
#
_symmetry.space_group_name_H-M   'P 1'
#
loop_
_entity.id
_entity.type
_entity.pdbx_description
1 polymer ?
#
loop_
_entity_poly.entity_id
_entity_poly.type
_entity_poly.pdbx_seq_one_letter_code
_entity_poly.pdbx_strand_id
1 'polypeptide(L)' 'FKMAGKTGTAQVFGIGQDEEYDEETVAKKLRDHGLFIGFGPVNDPVLAVAVVAENGEHGSKMAPIARKLIKRYMEKYAN' A
#
# COMPACT_ATOMS: atom_id res chain seq x y z
N PHE A 1 -3.34 -14.74 -11.46
CA PHE A 1 -3.52 -13.55 -12.31
C PHE A 1 -2.35 -12.57 -12.13
N LYS A 2 -2.06 -11.76 -13.16
CA LYS A 2 -1.18 -10.59 -13.07
C LYS A 2 -2.01 -9.39 -12.59
N MET A 3 -1.45 -8.58 -11.71
CA MET A 3 -2.05 -7.31 -11.25
C MET A 3 -1.08 -6.17 -11.55
N ALA A 4 -1.59 -4.96 -11.73
CA ALA A 4 -0.80 -3.75 -11.86
C ALA A 4 -1.12 -2.81 -10.70
N GLY A 5 -0.15 -1.99 -10.29
CA GLY A 5 -0.37 -1.01 -9.24
C GLY A 5 0.86 -0.17 -8.96
N LYS A 6 0.66 0.83 -8.11
CA LYS A 6 1.68 1.80 -7.70
C LYS A 6 1.74 1.84 -6.18
N THR A 7 2.96 1.81 -5.66
CA THR A 7 3.27 2.04 -4.24
C THR A 7 3.37 3.53 -3.95
N GLY A 8 3.00 3.91 -2.74
CA GLY A 8 3.27 5.22 -2.16
C GLY A 8 3.65 5.07 -0.69
N THR A 9 4.25 6.13 -0.18
CA THR A 9 4.55 6.33 1.24
C THR A 9 4.08 7.75 1.56
N ALA A 10 3.31 7.92 2.63
CA ALA A 10 2.88 9.23 3.09
C ALA A 10 3.50 9.53 4.45
N GLN A 11 4.36 10.54 4.46
CA GLN A 11 5.03 11.00 5.67
C GLN A 11 4.06 11.77 6.58
N VAL A 12 4.11 11.48 7.88
CA VAL A 12 3.09 11.93 8.85
C VAL A 12 3.55 13.12 9.70
N PHE A 13 4.82 13.50 9.64
CA PHE A 13 5.38 14.64 10.37
C PHE A 13 6.55 15.28 9.61
N GLY A 14 6.75 16.59 9.76
CA GLY A 14 7.89 17.29 9.21
C GLY A 14 9.15 17.04 10.05
N ILE A 15 10.24 16.65 9.39
CA ILE A 15 11.59 16.69 9.96
C ILE A 15 12.13 18.13 9.87
N GLY A 16 12.91 18.57 10.86
CA GLY A 16 13.61 19.85 10.79
C GLY A 16 14.55 19.88 9.58
N GLN A 17 14.88 21.08 9.05
CA GLN A 17 15.69 21.22 7.83
C GLN A 17 17.07 20.51 7.92
N ASP A 18 17.56 20.23 9.12
CA ASP A 18 18.87 19.62 9.40
C ASP A 18 18.77 18.22 10.04
N GLU A 19 17.58 17.59 10.07
CA GLU A 19 17.40 16.24 10.62
C GLU A 19 17.10 15.20 9.52
N GLU A 20 17.85 14.08 9.53
CA GLU A 20 17.52 12.92 8.69
C GLU A 20 16.44 12.06 9.36
N TYR A 21 15.52 11.53 8.54
CA TYR A 21 14.51 10.59 9.00
C TYR A 21 15.18 9.24 9.36
N ASP A 22 15.17 8.89 10.65
CA ASP A 22 15.58 7.58 11.15
C ASP A 22 14.36 6.82 11.70
N GLU A 23 13.90 5.84 10.92
CA GLU A 23 12.74 4.99 11.21
C GLU A 23 12.86 4.19 12.53
N GLU A 24 14.09 3.90 13.00
CA GLU A 24 14.35 3.20 14.26
C GLU A 24 14.15 4.12 15.47
N THR A 25 14.44 5.41 15.33
CA THR A 25 14.27 6.40 16.41
C THR A 25 12.89 7.04 16.45
N VAL A 26 12.12 6.93 15.37
CA VAL A 26 10.79 7.53 15.25
C VAL A 26 9.74 6.68 15.96
N ALA A 27 9.03 7.30 16.90
CA ALA A 27 7.92 6.66 17.61
C ALA A 27 6.91 6.09 16.60
N LYS A 28 6.44 4.85 16.80
CA LYS A 28 5.59 4.13 15.83
C LYS A 28 4.42 4.96 15.27
N LYS A 29 3.77 5.77 16.10
CA LYS A 29 2.66 6.68 15.72
C LYS A 29 3.04 7.76 14.69
N LEU A 30 4.33 8.05 14.56
CA LEU A 30 4.89 9.04 13.64
C LEU A 30 5.43 8.41 12.36
N ARG A 31 5.57 7.08 12.29
CA ARG A 31 6.09 6.40 11.08
C ARG A 31 5.17 6.59 9.89
N ASP A 32 5.76 6.62 8.71
CA ASP A 32 5.04 6.85 7.47
C ASP A 32 3.90 5.85 7.24
N HIS A 33 2.89 6.28 6.51
CA HIS A 33 1.80 5.40 6.07
C HIS A 33 2.21 4.62 4.83
N GLY A 34 1.88 3.33 4.81
CA GLY A 34 2.05 2.49 3.63
C GLY A 34 0.85 2.64 2.71
N LEU A 35 1.07 3.04 1.45
CA LEU A 35 0.01 3.23 0.46
C LEU A 35 0.20 2.30 -0.74
N PHE A 36 -0.90 1.73 -1.23
CA PHE A 36 -0.90 1.02 -2.51
C PHE A 36 -2.22 1.23 -3.23
N ILE A 37 -2.17 1.52 -4.52
CA ILE A 37 -3.33 1.49 -5.40
C ILE A 37 -3.04 0.57 -6.59
N GLY A 38 -3.98 -0.29 -6.94
CA GLY A 38 -3.81 -1.20 -8.06
C GLY A 38 -5.11 -1.86 -8.51
N PHE A 39 -5.03 -2.59 -9.61
CA PHE A 39 -6.15 -3.30 -10.18
C PHE A 39 -5.73 -4.68 -10.71
N GLY A 40 -6.71 -5.56 -10.90
CA GLY A 40 -6.46 -6.83 -11.58
C GLY A 40 -7.71 -7.63 -11.91
N PRO A 41 -7.58 -8.64 -12.81
CA PRO A 41 -6.42 -8.93 -13.67
C PRO A 41 -6.01 -7.80 -14.63
N VAL A 42 -4.74 -7.77 -15.08
CA VAL A 42 -4.26 -6.68 -15.97
C VAL A 42 -4.98 -6.64 -17.31
N ASN A 43 -5.23 -7.81 -17.91
CA ASN A 43 -5.78 -7.90 -19.27
C ASN A 43 -7.31 -7.75 -19.31
N ASP A 44 -7.98 -8.02 -18.19
CA ASP A 44 -9.42 -7.87 -18.02
C ASP A 44 -9.71 -7.45 -16.56
N PRO A 45 -9.57 -6.15 -16.24
CA PRO A 45 -9.69 -5.66 -14.86
C PRO A 45 -11.09 -5.80 -14.31
N VAL A 46 -11.24 -6.55 -13.21
CA VAL A 46 -12.54 -6.71 -12.52
C VAL A 46 -12.63 -5.96 -11.19
N LEU A 47 -11.48 -5.57 -10.62
CA LEU A 47 -11.45 -4.85 -9.35
C LEU A 47 -10.25 -3.91 -9.27
N ALA A 48 -10.49 -2.68 -8.81
CA ALA A 48 -9.47 -1.75 -8.34
C ALA A 48 -9.51 -1.67 -6.80
N VAL A 49 -8.34 -1.61 -6.16
CA VAL A 49 -8.17 -1.60 -4.71
C VAL A 49 -7.16 -0.53 -4.32
N ALA A 50 -7.55 0.32 -3.37
CA ALA A 50 -6.64 1.18 -2.62
C ALA A 50 -6.47 0.64 -1.20
N VAL A 51 -5.23 0.53 -0.74
CA VAL A 51 -4.86 0.13 0.62
C VAL A 51 -4.11 1.28 1.25
N VAL A 52 -4.58 1.71 2.41
CA VAL A 52 -3.92 2.68 3.28
C VAL A 52 -3.66 1.97 4.61
N ALA A 53 -2.40 1.84 4.98
CA ALA A 53 -2.00 1.37 6.29
C ALA A 53 -1.34 2.50 7.06
N GLU A 54 -2.03 2.97 8.09
CA GLU A 54 -1.48 3.90 9.06
C GLU A 54 -0.22 3.30 9.70
N ASN A 55 0.85 4.09 9.72
CA ASN A 55 2.16 3.70 10.22
C ASN A 55 2.70 2.38 9.62
N GLY A 56 2.31 2.09 8.37
CA GLY A 56 2.70 0.89 7.62
C GLY A 56 4.01 1.01 6.83
N GLU A 57 4.66 2.18 6.88
CA GLU A 57 5.99 2.54 6.36
C GLU A 57 6.12 2.51 4.84
N HIS A 58 5.98 1.33 4.23
CA HIS A 58 6.23 1.15 2.81
C HIS A 58 5.01 0.60 2.08
N GLY A 59 4.62 1.29 1.00
CA GLY A 59 3.57 0.82 0.10
C GLY A 59 3.83 -0.56 -0.52
N SER A 60 5.10 -0.99 -0.61
CA SER A 60 5.44 -2.35 -1.07
C SER A 60 4.89 -3.44 -0.15
N LYS A 61 4.82 -3.18 1.17
CA LYS A 61 4.19 -4.08 2.16
C LYS A 61 2.67 -4.19 1.96
N MET A 62 2.05 -3.22 1.27
CA MET A 62 0.60 -3.19 1.00
C MET A 62 0.19 -3.92 -0.28
N ALA A 63 1.10 -4.08 -1.24
CA ALA A 63 0.81 -4.79 -2.49
C ALA A 63 0.31 -6.24 -2.29
N PRO A 64 0.85 -7.06 -1.37
CA PRO A 64 0.32 -8.39 -1.08
C PRO A 64 -1.11 -8.39 -0.52
N ILE A 65 -1.48 -7.36 0.25
CA ILE A 65 -2.84 -7.21 0.80
C ILE A 65 -3.82 -6.95 -0.35
N ALA A 66 -3.51 -5.99 -1.23
CA ALA A 66 -4.32 -5.71 -2.40
C ALA A 66 -4.47 -6.94 -3.32
N ARG A 67 -3.39 -7.72 -3.51
CA ARG A 67 -3.43 -8.97 -4.29
C ARG A 67 -4.42 -9.98 -3.70
N LYS A 68 -4.40 -10.17 -2.37
CA LYS A 68 -5.30 -11.10 -1.68
C LYS A 68 -6.76 -10.67 -1.82
N LEU A 69 -7.04 -9.36 -1.73
CA LEU A 69 -8.39 -8.81 -1.91
C LEU A 69 -8.91 -9.07 -3.33
N ILE A 70 -8.12 -8.74 -4.36
CA ILE A 70 -8.49 -8.99 -5.76
C ILE A 70 -8.69 -10.49 -6.01
N LYS A 71 -7.78 -11.35 -5.52
CA LYS A 71 -7.93 -12.82 -5.62
C LYS A 71 -9.25 -13.29 -5.02
N ARG A 72 -9.55 -12.85 -3.79
CA ARG A 72 -10.75 -13.26 -3.05
C ARG A 72 -12.04 -12.79 -3.73
N TYR A 73 -12.02 -11.59 -4.30
CA TYR A 73 -13.14 -11.04 -5.07
C TYR A 73 -13.40 -11.88 -6.32
N MET A 74 -12.35 -12.19 -7.10
CA MET A 74 -12.46 -13.04 -8.28
C MET A 74 -13.06 -14.40 -7.92
N GLU A 75 -12.54 -15.06 -6.89
CA GLU A 75 -13.07 -16.36 -6.40
C GLU A 75 -14.53 -16.31 -5.95
N LYS A 76 -15.04 -15.12 -5.56
CA LYS A 76 -16.41 -14.97 -5.06
C LYS A 76 -17.40 -14.57 -6.14
N TYR A 77 -16.98 -13.76 -7.10
CA TYR A 77 -17.89 -13.03 -7.98
C TYR A 77 -17.55 -13.12 -9.47
N ALA A 78 -16.30 -13.40 -9.82
CA ALA A 78 -15.89 -13.55 -11.22
C ALA A 78 -15.83 -15.05 -11.53
N ASN A 79 -16.97 -15.60 -11.97
CA ASN A 79 -17.05 -16.93 -12.57
C ASN A 79 -16.51 -16.89 -14.00
#